data_AF-X1N1I4-F1
#
_entry.id   AF-X1N1I4-F1
#
_cell.length_a   1.000
_cell.length_b   1.000
_cell.length_c   1.000
_cell.angle_alpha   90.00
_cell.angle_beta   90.00
_cell.angle_gamma   90.00
#
_symmetry.space_group_name_H-M   'P 1'
#
loop_
_entity.id
_entity.type
_entity.pdbx_description
1 polymer ?
#
loop_
_entity_poly.entity_id
_entity_poly.type
_entity_poly.pdbx_seq_one_letter_code
_entity_poly.pdbx_strand_id
1 'polypeptide(L)' 'MYKLVLLRHGESIWNKENRFTGWTDVDLTEKGVKEAIETGKLLKKEG' A
#
# COMPACT_ATOMS: atom_id res chain seq x y z
N MET A 1 18.74 13.95 -15.09
CA MET A 1 17.38 14.20 -14.59
C MET A 1 17.09 13.15 -13.53
N TYR A 2 16.62 13.54 -12.35
CA TYR A 2 16.34 12.59 -11.26
C TYR A 2 14.84 12.33 -11.16
N LYS A 3 14.47 11.10 -10.82
CA LYS A 3 13.08 10.70 -10.53
C LYS A 3 13.03 10.11 -9.12
N LEU A 4 12.03 10.54 -8.35
CA LEU A 4 11.69 10.01 -7.03
C LEU A 4 10.24 9.52 -7.10
N VAL A 5 10.00 8.31 -6.60
CA VAL A 5 8.67 7.72 -6.52
C VAL A 5 8.33 7.50 -5.05
N LEU A 6 7.17 7.99 -4.62
CA LEU A 6 6.63 7.80 -3.27
C LEU A 6 5.36 6.96 -3.39
N LEU A 7 5.19 6.01 -2.46
CA LEU A 7 4.01 5.16 -2.40
C LEU A 7 3.60 4.96 -0.94
N ARG A 8 2.29 4.88 -0.70
CA ARG A 8 1.73 4.49 0.60
C ARG A 8 1.45 2.99 0.59
N HIS A 9 1.49 2.37 1.76
CA HIS A 9 1.00 1.00 1.94
C HIS A 9 -0.47 0.86 1.48
N GLY A 10 -0.88 -0.35 1.11
CA GLY A 10 -2.27 -0.66 0.75
C GLY A 10 -3.21 -0.64 1.96
N GLU A 11 -4.50 -0.89 1.74
CA GLU A 11 -5.50 -0.96 2.81
C GLU A 11 -5.09 -1.93 3.94
N SER A 12 -4.99 -1.42 5.18
CA SER A 12 -4.79 -2.23 6.38
C SER A 12 -6.11 -2.68 7.01
N ILE A 13 -6.07 -3.72 7.85
CA ILE A 13 -7.25 -4.19 8.59
C ILE A 13 -7.91 -3.03 9.36
N TRP A 14 -7.12 -2.20 10.04
CA TRP A 14 -7.66 -1.08 10.83
C TRP A 14 -8.10 0.10 9.97
N ASN A 15 -7.55 0.31 8.77
CA ASN A 15 -8.14 1.27 7.82
C ASN A 15 -9.53 0.81 7.39
N LYS A 16 -9.71 -0.49 7.10
CA LYS A 16 -11.03 -1.05 6.77
C LYS A 16 -12.02 -0.96 7.93
N GLU A 17 -11.55 -1.10 9.17
CA GLU A 17 -12.37 -0.99 10.38
C GLU A 17 -12.60 0.47 10.87
N ASN A 18 -12.07 1.48 10.16
CA ASN A 18 -12.08 2.89 10.60
C ASN A 18 -11.46 3.10 11.99
N ARG A 19 -10.34 2.44 12.28
CA ARG A 19 -9.58 2.54 13.54
C ARG A 19 -8.23 3.21 13.31
N PHE A 20 -7.78 3.97 14.30
CA PHE A 20 -6.44 4.58 14.29
C PHE A 20 -5.37 3.54 14.60
N THR A 21 -4.48 3.25 13.65
CA THR A 21 -3.37 2.28 13.80
C THR A 21 -2.26 2.77 14.73
N GLY A 22 -1.83 4.02 14.57
CA GLY A 22 -0.66 4.53 15.27
C GLY A 22 0.58 3.70 14.97
N TRP A 23 1.20 3.15 16.01
CA TRP A 23 2.43 2.36 15.93
C TRP A 23 2.16 0.85 16.05
N THR A 24 0.89 0.44 16.04
CA THR A 24 0.51 -0.96 16.12
C THR A 24 0.84 -1.66 14.80
N ASP A 25 1.48 -2.83 14.89
CA ASP A 25 1.75 -3.66 13.73
C ASP A 25 0.46 -4.38 13.29
N VAL A 26 -0.11 -3.94 12.17
CA VAL A 26 -1.38 -4.47 11.62
C VAL A 26 -1.17 -4.90 10.18
N ASP A 27 -1.72 -6.06 9.84
CA ASP A 27 -1.62 -6.59 8.50
C ASP A 27 -2.43 -5.80 7.46
N LEU A 28 -2.05 -5.99 6.20
CA LEU A 28 -2.86 -5.59 5.05
C LEU A 28 -4.10 -6.47 4.92
N THR A 29 -5.17 -5.89 4.39
CA THR A 29 -6.30 -6.70 3.91
C THR A 29 -5.93 -7.40 2.60
N GLU A 30 -6.72 -8.39 2.18
CA GLU A 30 -6.58 -8.98 0.85
C GLU A 30 -6.63 -7.92 -0.27
N LYS A 31 -7.42 -6.86 -0.08
CA LYS A 31 -7.48 -5.72 -0.99
C LYS A 31 -6.16 -4.94 -0.96
N GLY A 32 -5.63 -4.63 0.23
CA GLY A 32 -4.32 -3.97 0.38
C GLY A 32 -3.18 -4.74 -0.28
N VAL A 33 -3.17 -6.07 -0.17
CA VAL A 33 -2.19 -6.92 -0.85
C VAL A 33 -2.32 -6.81 -2.37
N LYS A 34 -3.55 -6.85 -2.92
CA LYS A 34 -3.80 -6.67 -4.35
C LYS A 34 -3.35 -5.29 -4.84
N GLU A 35 -3.63 -4.22 -4.08
CA GLU A 35 -3.18 -2.85 -4.40
C GLU A 35 -1.65 -2.76 -4.52
N ALA A 36 -0.92 -3.40 -3.60
CA ALA A 36 0.54 -3.44 -3.64
C ALA A 36 1.07 -4.19 -4.88
N ILE A 37 0.46 -5.32 -5.21
CA ILE A 37 0.84 -6.13 -6.38
C ILE A 37 0.58 -5.36 -7.69
N GLU A 38 -0.59 -4.75 -7.85
CA GLU A 38 -0.93 -3.99 -9.05
C GLU A 38 -0.04 -2.75 -9.21
N THR A 39 0.28 -2.06 -8.11
CA THR A 39 1.24 -0.95 -8.13
C THR A 39 2.63 -1.44 -8.57
N GLY A 40 3.08 -2.59 -8.07
CA GLY A 40 4.34 -3.21 -8.50
C GLY A 40 4.37 -3.53 -10.01
N LYS A 41 3.26 -4.05 -10.56
CA LYS A 41 3.12 -4.30 -12.00
C LYS A 41 3.17 -2.99 -12.81
N LEU A 42 2.50 -1.94 -12.33
CA LEU A 42 2.47 -0.64 -13.01
C LEU A 42 3.87 0.01 -13.03
N LEU A 43 4.57 0.01 -11.90
CA LEU A 43 5.93 0.55 -11.81
C LEU A 43 6.91 -0.22 -12.71
N LYS A 44 6.77 -1.55 -12.80
CA LYS A 44 7.58 -2.35 -13.74
C LYS A 44 7.32 -1.99 -15.20
N LYS A 45 6.08 -1.60 -15.54
CA LYS A 45 5.67 -1.29 -16.91
C LYS A 45 6.06 0.12 -17.33
N GLU A 46 5.91 1.10 -16.44
CA GLU A 46 5.96 2.53 -16.78
C GLU A 46 7.10 3.31 -16.08
N GLY A 47 7.79 2.71 -15.12
CA GLY A 47 8.87 3.34 -14.33
C GLY A 47 10.22 3.31 -15.03
#